data_AF-A0A925E839-F1
#
_entry.id   AF-A0A925E839-F1
#
_cell.length_a   1.000
_cell.length_b   1.000
_cell.length_c   1.000
_cell.angle_alpha   90.00
_cell.angle_beta   90.00
_cell.angle_gamma   90.00
#
_symmetry.space_group_name_H-M   'P 1'
#
loop_
_entity.id
_entity.type
_entity.pdbx_description
1 polymer ?
#
loop_
_entity_poly.entity_id
_entity_poly.type
_entity_poly.pdbx_seq_one_letter_code
_entity_poly.pdbx_strand_id
1 'polypeptide(L)'
;MQFADIIGQKEVKQQLAELLQHNRLSHALLFLGKEGSGSLSLALAFAQYVVCEKVNGKNTAIKAGPSLYGNEPETLNPKPETQTDSCGVCSACLKAQQLVHPDIHFSYPTVTRKAGEKPIATDFITEWREFVKSNPYGNSFDWIELIKEKENSQGKITARECDDI
;
A
#
# COMPACT_ATOMS: atom_id res chain seq x y z
N MET A 1 0.37 4.15 5.77
CA MET A 1 1.66 4.85 5.66
C MET A 1 1.49 5.97 4.65
N GLN A 2 1.77 7.20 5.04
CA GLN A 2 1.63 8.37 4.16
C GLN A 2 2.98 8.76 3.54
N PHE A 3 2.96 9.59 2.50
CA PHE A 3 4.21 10.11 1.94
C PHE A 3 4.96 11.01 2.92
N ALA A 4 4.24 11.67 3.82
CA ALA A 4 4.82 12.46 4.91
C ALA A 4 5.69 11.63 5.86
N ASP A 5 5.34 10.36 6.10
CA ASP A 5 6.06 9.49 7.06
C ASP A 5 7.44 9.05 6.56
N ILE A 6 7.67 9.11 5.25
CA ILE A 6 8.90 8.64 4.62
C ILE A 6 9.93 9.77 4.62
N ILE A 7 11.14 9.49 5.07
CA ILE A 7 12.20 10.51 5.12
C ILE A 7 12.79 10.71 3.71
N GLY A 8 12.84 11.97 3.27
CA GLY A 8 13.49 12.36 2.01
C GLY A 8 12.65 12.08 0.75
N GLN A 9 13.34 11.85 -0.37
CA GLN A 9 12.78 11.48 -1.70
C GLN A 9 11.69 12.42 -2.22
N LYS A 10 11.87 13.74 -2.03
CA LYS A 10 10.88 14.76 -2.39
C LYS A 10 10.52 14.73 -3.87
N GLU A 11 11.52 14.64 -4.74
CA GLU A 11 11.34 14.62 -6.20
C GLU A 11 10.54 13.40 -6.65
N VAL A 12 10.88 12.21 -6.15
CA VAL A 12 10.20 10.96 -6.51
C VAL A 12 8.75 10.99 -6.03
N LYS A 13 8.49 11.45 -4.81
CA LYS A 13 7.11 11.61 -4.29
C LYS A 13 6.28 12.54 -5.15
N GLN A 14 6.87 13.67 -5.58
CA GLN A 14 6.19 14.61 -6.47
C GLN A 14 5.89 13.99 -7.84
N GLN A 15 6.86 13.28 -8.42
CA GLN A 15 6.67 12.57 -9.69
C GLN A 15 5.57 11.51 -9.60
N LEU A 16 5.54 10.71 -8.53
CA LEU A 16 4.49 9.70 -8.32
C LEU A 16 3.10 10.34 -8.18
N ALA A 17 3.00 11.44 -7.43
CA ALA A 17 1.76 12.18 -7.30
C ALA A 17 1.29 12.74 -8.64
N GLU A 18 2.21 13.30 -9.42
CA GLU A 18 1.94 13.86 -10.74
C GLU A 18 1.48 12.80 -11.76
N LEU A 19 2.10 11.61 -11.76
CA LEU A 19 1.69 10.48 -12.61
C LEU A 19 0.23 10.07 -12.37
N LEU A 20 -0.19 10.07 -11.10
CA LEU A 20 -1.57 9.73 -10.73
C LEU A 20 -2.54 10.86 -11.10
N GLN A 21 -2.18 12.12 -10.84
CA GLN A 21 -3.01 13.29 -11.14
C GLN A 21 -3.28 13.44 -12.65
N HIS A 22 -2.28 13.17 -13.49
CA HIS A 22 -2.45 13.16 -14.94
C HIS A 22 -3.11 11.88 -15.49
N ASN A 23 -3.47 10.93 -14.61
CA ASN A 23 -4.04 9.64 -14.97
C ASN A 23 -3.16 8.86 -15.98
N ARG A 24 -1.84 8.95 -15.82
CA ARG A 24 -0.83 8.31 -16.68
C ARG A 24 0.00 7.29 -15.90
N LEU A 25 -0.69 6.38 -15.23
CA LEU A 25 -0.05 5.32 -14.46
C LEU A 25 0.41 4.18 -15.38
N SER A 26 1.70 3.85 -15.31
CA SER A 26 2.25 2.66 -15.95
C SER A 26 1.70 1.40 -15.30
N HIS A 27 1.41 0.36 -16.10
CA HIS A 27 0.94 -0.94 -15.61
C HIS A 27 1.94 -1.66 -14.69
N ALA A 28 3.23 -1.30 -14.76
CA ALA A 28 4.27 -1.83 -13.90
C ALA A 28 5.23 -0.70 -13.51
N LEU A 29 5.52 -0.60 -12.21
CA LEU A 29 6.49 0.33 -11.63
C LEU A 29 7.47 -0.48 -10.80
N LEU A 30 8.77 -0.24 -11.03
CA LEU A 30 9.85 -0.89 -10.29
C LEU A 30 10.53 0.14 -9.38
N PHE A 31 10.46 -0.11 -8.07
CA PHE A 31 11.16 0.70 -7.07
C PHE A 31 12.51 0.07 -6.74
N LEU A 32 13.60 0.68 -7.22
CA LEU A 32 14.96 0.25 -6.94
C LEU A 32 15.63 1.21 -5.95
N GLY A 33 16.24 0.68 -4.89
CA GLY A 33 17.00 1.47 -3.92
C GLY A 33 17.99 0.60 -3.16
N LYS A 34 18.97 1.25 -2.52
CA LYS A 34 19.88 0.56 -1.59
C LYS A 34 19.12 0.09 -0.36
N GLU A 35 19.67 -0.87 0.37
CA GLU A 35 19.14 -1.30 1.67
C GLU A 35 18.99 -0.09 2.61
N GLY A 36 17.88 -0.03 3.34
CA GLY A 36 17.54 1.10 4.22
C GLY A 36 17.01 2.35 3.50
N SER A 37 16.91 2.36 2.17
CA SER A 37 16.37 3.53 1.43
C SER A 37 14.85 3.70 1.56
N GLY A 38 14.13 2.72 2.12
CA GLY A 38 12.68 2.83 2.32
C GLY A 38 11.86 2.68 1.05
N SER A 39 12.38 1.96 0.05
CA SER A 39 11.66 1.63 -1.19
C SER A 39 10.36 0.88 -0.93
N LEU A 40 10.35 -0.08 0.01
CA LEU A 40 9.15 -0.80 0.44
C LEU A 40 8.10 0.15 1.02
N SER A 41 8.51 1.00 1.96
CA SER A 41 7.66 2.03 2.55
C SER A 41 7.06 2.96 1.49
N LEU A 42 7.88 3.38 0.51
CA LEU A 42 7.42 4.21 -0.61
C LEU A 42 6.39 3.50 -1.49
N ALA A 43 6.62 2.24 -1.83
CA ALA A 43 5.68 1.44 -2.61
C ALA A 43 4.35 1.27 -1.87
N LEU A 44 4.38 1.00 -0.56
CA LEU A 44 3.18 0.88 0.28
C LEU A 44 2.42 2.21 0.38
N ALA A 45 3.12 3.32 0.58
CA ALA A 45 2.51 4.65 0.62
C ALA A 45 1.89 5.02 -0.73
N PHE A 46 2.55 4.69 -1.83
CA PHE A 46 2.01 4.91 -3.18
C PHE A 46 0.79 4.03 -3.47
N ALA A 47 0.80 2.75 -3.06
CA ALA A 47 -0.37 1.89 -3.16
C ALA A 47 -1.56 2.45 -2.38
N GLN A 48 -1.32 2.96 -1.16
CA GLN A 48 -2.35 3.65 -0.38
C GLN A 48 -2.84 4.93 -1.07
N TYR A 49 -1.95 5.68 -1.72
CA TYR A 49 -2.30 6.88 -2.48
C TYR A 49 -3.20 6.56 -3.68
N VAL A 50 -2.87 5.52 -4.44
CA VAL A 50 -3.65 5.06 -5.60
C VAL A 50 -5.07 4.64 -5.22
N VAL A 51 -5.23 3.99 -4.07
CA VAL A 51 -6.52 3.49 -3.59
C VAL A 51 -7.37 4.57 -2.89
N CYS A 52 -6.79 5.74 -2.63
CA CYS A 52 -7.46 6.81 -1.90
C CYS A 52 -8.68 7.38 -2.65
N GLU A 53 -9.86 7.28 -2.05
CA GLU A 53 -11.13 7.74 -2.64
C GLU A 53 -11.16 9.25 -2.91
N LYS A 54 -10.60 10.04 -1.99
CA LYS A 54 -10.57 11.51 -2.10
C LYS A 54 -9.67 11.99 -3.23
N VAL A 55 -8.57 11.26 -3.49
CA VAL A 55 -7.63 11.58 -4.58
C VAL A 55 -8.21 11.17 -5.92
N ASN A 56 -8.85 10.01 -5.99
CA ASN A 56 -9.50 9.52 -7.23
C ASN A 56 -10.80 10.26 -7.61
N GLY A 57 -11.18 11.32 -6.89
CA GLY A 57 -12.41 12.06 -7.18
C GLY A 57 -13.68 11.24 -6.96
N LYS A 58 -13.59 10.04 -6.36
CA LYS A 58 -14.73 9.31 -5.81
C LYS A 58 -15.13 10.00 -4.52
N ASN A 59 -15.61 11.24 -4.64
CA ASN A 59 -16.45 11.85 -3.63
C ASN A 59 -17.66 10.92 -3.50
N THR A 60 -17.61 10.00 -2.54
CA THR A 60 -18.82 9.62 -1.82
C THR A 60 -19.26 10.88 -1.09
N ALA A 61 -19.78 11.84 -1.85
CA ALA A 61 -20.71 12.79 -1.33
C ALA A 61 -21.75 11.90 -0.67
N ILE A 62 -21.74 11.89 0.67
CA ILE A 62 -22.99 11.86 1.38
C ILE A 62 -23.75 13.01 0.73
N LYS A 63 -24.59 12.69 -0.27
CA LYS A 63 -25.68 13.55 -0.65
C LYS A 63 -26.48 13.60 0.64
N ALA A 64 -26.17 14.59 1.49
CA ALA A 64 -27.14 15.06 2.44
C ALA A 64 -28.39 15.25 1.59
N GLY A 65 -29.39 14.40 1.80
CA GLY A 65 -30.69 14.58 1.15
C GLY A 65 -31.10 16.04 1.35
N PRO A 66 -31.84 16.64 0.41
CA PRO A 66 -32.20 18.05 0.49
C PRO A 66 -32.73 18.32 1.90
N SER A 67 -32.04 19.21 2.62
CA SER A 67 -32.43 19.59 3.97
C SER A 67 -33.87 20.09 3.90
N LEU A 68 -34.78 19.41 4.61
CA LEU A 68 -36.22 19.65 4.60
C LEU A 68 -36.59 21.07 5.08
N TYR A 69 -35.62 21.82 5.60
CA TYR A 69 -35.75 23.16 6.18
C TYR A 69 -34.97 24.25 5.44
N GLY A 70 -34.68 24.07 4.14
CA GLY A 70 -34.27 25.18 3.26
C GLY A 70 -32.87 25.75 3.49
N ASN A 71 -32.07 25.18 4.39
CA ASN A 71 -30.65 25.48 4.47
C ASN A 71 -29.91 24.52 3.55
N GLU A 72 -29.46 25.04 2.41
CA GLU A 72 -28.58 24.31 1.50
C GLU A 72 -27.36 23.84 2.30
N PRO A 73 -27.00 22.54 2.26
CA PRO A 73 -25.73 22.13 2.80
C PRO A 73 -24.67 22.85 1.97
N GLU A 74 -23.94 23.78 2.60
CA GLU A 74 -22.77 24.39 2.01
C GLU A 74 -21.91 23.24 1.45
N THR A 75 -21.81 23.17 0.13
CA THR A 75 -20.86 22.28 -0.51
C THR A 75 -19.49 22.83 -0.16
N LEU A 76 -18.93 22.38 0.95
CA LEU A 76 -17.50 22.35 1.16
C LEU A 76 -16.96 21.39 0.10
N ASN A 77 -16.84 21.88 -1.14
CA ASN A 77 -15.91 21.31 -2.09
C ASN A 77 -14.55 21.62 -1.50
N PRO A 78 -13.82 20.66 -0.90
CA PRO A 78 -12.41 20.88 -0.69
C PRO A 78 -11.85 21.17 -2.09
N LYS A 79 -11.37 22.40 -2.26
CA LYS A 79 -10.57 22.81 -3.40
C LYS A 79 -9.58 21.66 -3.65
N PRO A 80 -9.37 21.21 -4.90
CA PRO A 80 -8.28 20.29 -5.18
C PRO A 80 -6.98 21.09 -5.05
N GLU A 81 -6.63 21.44 -3.82
CA GLU A 81 -5.24 21.66 -3.46
C GLU A 81 -4.54 20.38 -3.89
N THR A 82 -3.46 20.52 -4.65
CA THR A 82 -2.64 19.42 -5.15
C THR A 82 -2.21 18.55 -3.98
N GLN A 83 -3.06 17.60 -3.59
CA GLN A 83 -2.82 16.68 -2.49
C GLN A 83 -1.81 15.68 -3.02
N THR A 84 -0.54 15.99 -2.77
CA THR A 84 0.58 15.10 -3.02
C THR A 84 0.58 13.91 -2.07
N ASP A 85 -0.36 13.84 -1.12
CA ASP A 85 -0.46 12.78 -0.12
C ASP A 85 -1.89 12.23 0.00
N SER A 86 -1.98 11.02 0.53
CA SER A 86 -3.24 10.33 0.79
C SER A 86 -3.95 10.93 2.00
N CYS A 87 -5.28 10.99 1.95
CA CYS A 87 -6.04 11.73 2.97
C CYS A 87 -6.04 11.12 4.39
N GLY A 88 -5.62 9.85 4.56
CA GLY A 88 -5.52 9.16 5.86
C GLY A 88 -6.85 8.83 6.57
N VAL A 89 -7.97 9.44 6.17
CA VAL A 89 -9.26 9.32 6.86
C VAL A 89 -10.31 8.51 6.09
N CYS A 90 -10.08 8.24 4.81
CA CYS A 90 -11.05 7.50 3.98
C CYS A 90 -11.15 6.02 4.38
N SER A 91 -12.28 5.38 4.09
CA SER A 91 -12.49 3.97 4.45
C SER A 91 -11.42 3.06 3.81
N ALA A 92 -11.07 3.35 2.56
CA ALA A 92 -10.03 2.68 1.81
C ALA A 92 -8.63 2.94 2.43
N CYS A 93 -8.37 4.16 2.89
CA CYS A 93 -7.11 4.57 3.53
C CYS A 93 -6.87 3.84 4.84
N LEU A 94 -7.91 3.73 5.69
CA LEU A 94 -7.84 3.02 6.97
C LEU A 94 -7.55 1.53 6.77
N LYS A 95 -8.22 0.90 5.79
CA LYS A 95 -7.97 -0.51 5.42
C LYS A 95 -6.58 -0.70 4.82
N ALA A 96 -6.12 0.22 3.98
CA ALA A 96 -4.78 0.17 3.39
C ALA A 96 -3.69 0.31 4.47
N GLN A 97 -3.88 1.19 5.47
CA GLN A 97 -2.95 1.34 6.58
C GLN A 97 -2.81 0.07 7.43
N GLN A 98 -3.86 -0.74 7.50
CA GLN A 98 -3.86 -2.04 8.17
C GLN A 98 -3.42 -3.20 7.27
N LEU A 99 -3.10 -2.95 5.99
CA LEU A 99 -2.75 -3.97 5.00
C LEU A 99 -3.86 -5.04 4.83
N VAL A 100 -5.12 -4.60 4.86
CA VAL A 100 -6.33 -5.45 4.72
C VAL A 100 -7.21 -5.01 3.54
N HIS A 101 -6.70 -4.14 2.67
CA HIS A 101 -7.51 -3.61 1.58
C HIS A 101 -7.78 -4.71 0.54
N PRO A 102 -9.04 -4.96 0.13
CA PRO A 102 -9.37 -6.06 -0.78
C PRO A 102 -8.73 -5.89 -2.16
N ASP A 103 -8.55 -4.66 -2.63
CA ASP A 103 -7.92 -4.37 -3.94
C ASP A 103 -6.39 -4.27 -3.88
N ILE A 104 -5.76 -4.54 -2.72
CA ILE A 104 -4.30 -4.54 -2.60
C ILE A 104 -3.85 -5.97 -2.30
N HIS A 105 -3.20 -6.58 -3.28
CA HIS A 105 -2.61 -7.90 -3.16
C HIS A 105 -1.11 -7.78 -2.85
N PHE A 106 -0.64 -8.60 -1.91
CA PHE A 106 0.77 -8.67 -1.54
C PHE A 106 1.30 -10.04 -1.92
N SER A 107 2.34 -10.06 -2.75
CA SER A 107 3.10 -11.27 -3.02
C SER A 107 4.53 -11.07 -2.55
N TYR A 108 5.03 -12.03 -1.79
CA TYR A 108 6.38 -12.01 -1.21
C TYR A 108 6.94 -13.42 -1.13
N PRO A 109 8.28 -13.58 -1.03
CA PRO A 109 8.90 -14.89 -0.92
C PRO A 109 8.42 -15.63 0.33
N THR A 110 8.03 -16.89 0.17
CA THR A 110 7.62 -17.77 1.27
C THR A 110 8.65 -18.89 1.49
N VAL A 111 8.63 -19.46 2.69
CA VAL A 111 9.48 -20.61 3.08
C VAL A 111 8.61 -21.82 3.39
N THR A 112 9.08 -23.01 3.03
CA THR A 112 8.35 -24.26 3.30
C THR A 112 8.55 -24.70 4.75
N ARG A 113 7.50 -24.60 5.58
CA ARG A 113 7.51 -25.09 6.98
C ARG A 113 7.66 -26.62 7.05
N LYS A 114 6.89 -27.35 6.23
CA LYS A 114 6.95 -28.82 6.11
C LYS A 114 7.39 -29.24 4.71
N ALA A 115 8.14 -30.34 4.63
CA ALA A 115 8.60 -30.89 3.36
C ALA A 115 7.39 -31.38 2.54
N GLY A 116 7.15 -30.76 1.37
CA GLY A 116 6.08 -31.12 0.44
C GLY A 116 4.89 -30.15 0.43
N GLU A 117 4.83 -29.20 1.36
CA GLU A 117 3.80 -28.16 1.37
C GLU A 117 4.20 -26.99 0.48
N LYS A 118 3.25 -26.48 -0.31
CA LYS A 118 3.43 -25.31 -1.18
C LYS A 118 2.73 -24.12 -0.53
N PRO A 119 3.44 -23.36 0.32
CA PRO A 119 2.83 -22.24 1.02
C PRO A 119 2.50 -21.08 0.08
N ILE A 120 1.40 -20.38 0.37
CA ILE A 120 0.92 -19.18 -0.33
C ILE A 120 1.30 -17.96 0.52
N ALA A 121 1.48 -16.78 -0.09
CA ALA A 121 1.79 -15.55 0.65
C ALA A 121 0.72 -15.24 1.71
N THR A 122 -0.55 -15.47 1.39
CA THR A 122 -1.71 -15.29 2.27
C THR A 122 -1.58 -16.00 3.62
N ASP A 123 -0.88 -17.15 3.66
CA ASP A 123 -0.68 -17.92 4.90
C ASP A 123 0.20 -17.19 5.94
N PHE A 124 1.04 -16.26 5.48
CA PHE A 124 1.98 -15.49 6.30
C PHE A 124 1.57 -14.02 6.48
N ILE A 125 0.32 -13.68 6.20
CA ILE A 125 -0.14 -12.29 6.23
C ILE A 125 -0.03 -11.65 7.63
N THR A 126 -0.10 -12.46 8.68
CA THR A 126 -0.02 -12.00 10.07
C THR A 126 1.40 -11.53 10.39
N GLU A 127 2.37 -12.38 10.06
CA GLU A 127 3.81 -12.14 10.19
C GLU A 127 4.23 -10.96 9.30
N TRP A 128 3.67 -10.87 8.08
CA TRP A 128 3.94 -9.75 7.18
C TRP A 128 3.49 -8.41 7.76
N ARG A 129 2.31 -8.36 8.39
CA ARG A 129 1.81 -7.15 9.06
C ARG A 129 2.68 -6.73 10.24
N GLU A 130 3.17 -7.70 11.00
CA GLU A 130 4.10 -7.44 12.11
C GLU A 130 5.45 -6.95 11.61
N PHE A 131 5.95 -7.52 10.51
CA PHE A 131 7.18 -7.10 9.86
C PHE A 131 7.10 -5.65 9.37
N VAL A 132 6.06 -5.28 8.62
CA VAL A 132 5.92 -3.91 8.09
C VAL A 132 5.77 -2.87 9.22
N LYS A 133 5.14 -3.25 10.34
CA LYS A 133 5.01 -2.37 11.52
C LYS A 133 6.32 -2.21 12.29
N SER A 134 7.09 -3.29 12.45
CA SER A 134 8.34 -3.26 13.21
C SER A 134 9.49 -2.69 12.40
N ASN A 135 9.58 -3.03 11.11
CA ASN A 135 10.68 -2.67 10.21
C ASN A 135 10.18 -2.01 8.91
N PRO A 136 9.78 -0.72 8.95
CA PRO A 136 9.32 -0.01 7.75
C PRO A 136 10.37 0.06 6.62
N TYR A 137 11.66 0.04 7.00
CA TYR A 137 12.81 0.14 6.09
C TYR A 137 13.49 -1.21 5.85
N GLY A 138 12.84 -2.32 6.22
CA GLY A 138 13.36 -3.68 6.06
C GLY A 138 13.48 -4.11 4.60
N ASN A 139 14.39 -5.04 4.36
CA ASN A 139 14.65 -5.63 3.04
C ASN A 139 14.08 -7.07 2.94
N SER A 140 14.26 -7.72 1.80
CA SER A 140 13.80 -9.11 1.58
C SER A 140 14.55 -10.14 2.43
N PHE A 141 15.80 -9.88 2.78
CA PHE A 141 16.58 -10.74 3.66
C PHE A 141 16.05 -10.69 5.09
N ASP A 142 15.76 -9.50 5.61
CA ASP A 142 15.16 -9.29 6.94
C ASP A 142 13.82 -10.01 7.05
N TRP A 143 13.02 -9.98 5.98
CA TRP A 143 11.77 -10.73 5.89
C TRP A 143 12.00 -12.25 5.96
N ILE A 144 12.91 -12.78 5.14
CA ILE A 144 13.24 -14.21 5.14
C ILE A 144 13.80 -14.65 6.50
N GLU A 145 14.59 -13.79 7.15
CA GLU A 145 15.15 -14.02 8.48
C GLU A 145 14.09 -14.07 9.58
N LEU A 146 13.01 -13.30 9.44
CA LEU A 146 11.88 -13.38 10.37
C LEU A 146 11.12 -14.72 10.25
N ILE A 147 10.92 -15.21 9.03
CA ILE A 147 10.09 -16.39 8.75
C ILE A 147 10.87 -17.72 8.76
N LYS A 148 12.21 -17.68 8.70
CA LYS A 148 13.02 -18.92 8.61
C LYS A 148 12.93 -19.72 9.91
N GLU A 149 12.47 -20.97 9.79
CA GLU A 149 12.57 -21.96 10.87
C GLU A 149 13.86 -22.81 10.75
N LYS A 150 14.48 -22.83 9.57
CA LYS A 150 15.73 -23.56 9.27
C LYS A 150 16.73 -22.63 8.61
N GLU A 151 18.00 -22.74 8.98
CA GLU A 151 19.10 -21.85 8.53
C GLU A 151 19.29 -21.80 7.00
N ASN A 152 18.97 -22.87 6.27
CA ASN A 152 19.15 -22.96 4.81
C ASN A 152 17.87 -22.68 3.99
N SER A 153 16.83 -22.10 4.61
CA SER A 153 15.57 -21.85 3.90
C SER A 153 15.71 -20.65 2.97
N GLN A 154 15.67 -20.89 1.66
CA GLN A 154 15.60 -19.82 0.66
C GLN A 154 14.14 -19.44 0.42
N GLY A 155 13.83 -18.14 0.48
CA GLY A 155 12.53 -17.62 0.08
C GLY A 155 12.28 -17.87 -1.41
N LYS A 156 11.12 -18.45 -1.75
CA LYS A 156 10.71 -18.68 -3.14
C LYS A 156 9.31 -18.16 -3.35
N ILE A 157 9.06 -17.58 -4.50
CA ILE A 157 7.70 -17.31 -5.00
C ILE A 157 7.35 -18.49 -5.90
N THR A 158 6.30 -19.23 -5.57
CA THR A 158 5.94 -20.45 -6.30
C THR A 158 5.04 -20.13 -7.49
N ALA A 159 5.04 -20.96 -8.54
CA ALA A 159 4.13 -20.75 -9.68
C ALA A 159 2.65 -20.71 -9.25
N ARG A 160 2.29 -21.47 -8.21
CA ARG A 160 0.93 -21.50 -7.66
C ARG A 160 0.51 -20.16 -7.05
N GLU A 161 1.46 -19.42 -6.47
CA GLU A 161 1.21 -18.05 -5.98
C GLU A 161 0.87 -17.14 -7.15
N CYS A 162 1.61 -17.24 -8.26
CA CYS A 162 1.32 -16.44 -9.45
C CYS A 162 -0.04 -16.76 -10.09
N ASP A 163 -0.53 -17.99 -9.93
CA ASP A 163 -1.85 -18.40 -10.44
C ASP A 163 -3.02 -17.91 -9.55
N ASP A 164 -2.76 -17.49 -8.31
CA ASP A 164 -3.76 -17.05 -7.33
C ASP A 164 -4.04 -15.53 -7.38
N ILE A 165 -3.22 -14.78 -8.14
CA ILE A 165 -3.28 -13.31 -8.32
C ILE A 165 -3.98 -12.96 -9.62
#